data_AF-A0A938KFE3-F1
#
_entry.id   AF-A0A938KFE3-F1
#
_cell.length_a   1.000
_cell.length_b   1.000
_cell.length_c   1.000
_cell.angle_alpha   90.00
_cell.angle_beta   90.00
_cell.angle_gamma   90.00
#
_symmetry.space_group_name_H-M   'P 1'
#
loop_
_entity.id
_entity.type
_entity.pdbx_description
1 polymer ?
#
loop_
_entity_poly.entity_id
_entity_poly.type
_entity_poly.pdbx_seq_one_letter_code
_entity_poly.pdbx_strand_id
1 'polypeptide(L)'
;MKTNRRSGFTLVEIMIVVAIIGLLAATAVPNLMKARKDAQRAACVQNLRAIEGAKEVWALENRKGGNEGPQPTDLYGSDKTIKSEPKCQGGGTYTIGTMDTKP
;
A
#
# COMPACT_ATOMS: atom_id res chain seq x y z
N MET A 1 27.45 -38.20 -39.47
CA MET A 1 27.18 -36.77 -39.10
C MET A 1 25.68 -36.60 -38.94
N LYS A 2 25.16 -36.65 -37.71
CA LYS A 2 23.70 -36.53 -37.45
C LYS A 2 23.30 -35.07 -37.64
N THR A 3 22.53 -34.78 -38.69
CA THR A 3 21.97 -33.45 -38.94
C THR A 3 20.75 -33.23 -38.04
N ASN A 4 20.90 -32.38 -37.03
CA ASN A 4 19.78 -31.92 -36.23
C ASN A 4 18.82 -31.11 -37.12
N ARG A 5 17.66 -31.69 -37.45
CA ARG A 5 16.57 -30.94 -38.09
C ARG A 5 16.07 -29.90 -37.09
N ARG A 6 16.32 -28.63 -37.33
CA ARG A 6 15.69 -27.55 -36.57
C ARG A 6 14.20 -27.55 -36.92
N SER A 7 13.36 -27.86 -35.95
CA SER A 7 11.91 -27.64 -36.03
C SER A 7 11.67 -26.13 -35.97
N GLY A 8 11.03 -25.56 -37.00
CA GLY A 8 10.56 -24.17 -36.99
C GLY A 8 9.20 -24.06 -36.32
N PHE A 9 8.93 -22.94 -35.66
CA PHE A 9 7.61 -22.60 -35.14
C PHE A 9 6.65 -22.32 -36.30
N THR A 10 5.43 -22.86 -36.27
CA THR A 10 4.42 -22.50 -37.26
C THR A 10 3.78 -21.14 -36.90
N LEU A 11 3.33 -20.40 -37.92
CA LEU A 11 2.58 -19.15 -37.68
C LEU A 11 1.31 -19.40 -36.85
N VAL A 12 0.66 -20.56 -37.08
CA VAL A 12 -0.56 -20.97 -36.36
C VAL A 12 -0.30 -21.16 -34.88
N GLU A 13 0.82 -21.80 -34.49
CA GLU A 13 1.20 -21.94 -33.09
C GLU A 13 1.38 -20.60 -32.40
N ILE A 14 2.06 -19.64 -33.05
CA ILE A 14 2.19 -18.30 -32.47
C ILE A 14 0.83 -17.62 -32.34
N MET A 15 -0.03 -17.68 -33.35
CA MET A 15 -1.36 -17.03 -33.30
C MET A 15 -2.21 -17.50 -32.12
N ILE A 16 -2.28 -18.81 -31.87
CA ILE A 16 -3.07 -19.36 -30.76
C ILE A 16 -2.48 -18.93 -29.41
N VAL A 17 -1.14 -18.89 -29.29
CA VAL A 17 -0.47 -18.46 -28.06
C VAL A 17 -0.79 -17.00 -27.74
N VAL A 18 -0.67 -16.09 -28.71
CA VAL A 18 -0.99 -14.67 -28.46
C VAL A 18 -2.48 -14.47 -28.15
N ALA A 19 -3.37 -15.24 -28.79
CA ALA A 19 -4.81 -15.20 -28.50
C ALA A 19 -5.11 -15.59 -27.04
N ILE A 20 -4.52 -16.68 -26.54
CA ILE A 20 -4.71 -17.13 -25.15
C ILE A 20 -4.10 -16.12 -24.17
N ILE A 21 -2.89 -15.62 -24.44
CA ILE A 21 -2.24 -14.58 -23.60
C ILE A 21 -3.11 -13.32 -23.55
N GLY A 22 -3.67 -12.90 -24.69
CA GLY A 22 -4.56 -11.73 -24.78
C GLY A 22 -5.81 -11.88 -23.91
N LEU A 23 -6.46 -13.05 -23.95
CA LEU A 23 -7.62 -13.36 -23.12
C LEU A 23 -7.28 -13.33 -21.61
N LEU A 24 -6.15 -13.93 -21.22
CA LEU A 24 -5.69 -13.93 -19.84
C LEU A 24 -5.33 -12.52 -19.37
N ALA A 25 -4.61 -11.75 -20.20
CA ALA A 25 -4.22 -10.37 -19.88
C ALA A 25 -5.45 -9.45 -19.71
N ALA A 26 -6.47 -9.61 -20.56
CA ALA A 26 -7.70 -8.82 -20.50
C ALA A 26 -8.43 -8.94 -19.15
N THR A 27 -8.37 -10.11 -18.51
CA THR A 27 -8.98 -10.34 -17.18
C THR A 27 -8.02 -10.04 -16.03
N ALA A 28 -6.72 -10.32 -16.20
CA ALA A 28 -5.71 -10.12 -15.18
C ALA A 28 -5.43 -8.64 -14.87
N VAL A 29 -5.35 -7.79 -15.89
CA VAL A 29 -5.03 -6.35 -15.73
C VAL A 29 -6.04 -5.60 -14.86
N PRO A 30 -7.38 -5.64 -15.10
CA PRO A 30 -8.33 -4.92 -14.25
C PRO A 30 -8.33 -5.45 -12.81
N ASN A 31 -8.17 -6.76 -12.63
CA ASN A 31 -8.07 -7.35 -11.30
C ASN A 31 -6.83 -6.86 -10.54
N LEU A 32 -5.68 -6.79 -11.22
CA LEU A 32 -4.45 -6.25 -10.64
C LEU A 32 -4.58 -4.77 -10.27
N MET A 33 -5.25 -3.97 -11.10
CA MET A 33 -5.50 -2.55 -10.79
C MET A 33 -6.37 -2.39 -9.55
N LYS A 34 -7.42 -3.21 -9.40
CA LYS A 34 -8.26 -3.22 -8.20
C LYS A 34 -7.46 -3.65 -6.96
N ALA A 35 -6.74 -4.76 -7.05
CA ALA A 35 -5.91 -5.27 -5.96
C ALA A 35 -4.85 -4.25 -5.50
N ARG A 36 -4.24 -3.50 -6.43
CA ARG A 36 -3.32 -2.41 -6.09
C ARG A 36 -4.01 -1.28 -5.32
N LYS A 37 -5.20 -0.84 -5.77
CA LYS A 37 -5.97 0.20 -5.06
C LYS A 37 -6.38 -0.26 -3.65
N ASP A 38 -6.80 -1.50 -3.51
CA ASP A 38 -7.20 -2.06 -2.22
C ASP A 38 -5.99 -2.21 -1.28
N ALA A 39 -4.82 -2.63 -1.80
CA ALA A 39 -3.57 -2.66 -1.05
C ALA A 39 -3.12 -1.26 -0.61
N GLN A 40 -3.26 -0.25 -1.48
CA GLN A 40 -2.96 1.15 -1.13
C GLN A 40 -3.88 1.65 -0.01
N ARG A 41 -5.19 1.38 -0.10
CA ARG A 41 -6.15 1.73 0.96
C ARG A 41 -5.82 1.02 2.27
N ALA A 42 -5.55 -0.29 2.22
CA ALA A 42 -5.17 -1.06 3.39
C ALA A 42 -3.91 -0.49 4.05
N ALA A 43 -2.88 -0.13 3.27
CA ALA A 43 -1.68 0.51 3.79
C ALA A 43 -1.98 1.85 4.48
N CYS A 44 -2.88 2.67 3.92
CA CYS A 44 -3.26 3.93 4.56
C CYS A 44 -4.02 3.72 5.88
N VAL A 45 -4.91 2.72 5.94
CA VAL A 45 -5.59 2.33 7.19
C VAL A 45 -4.61 1.80 8.22
N GLN A 46 -3.59 1.04 7.82
CA GLN A 46 -2.54 0.58 8.73
C GLN A 46 -1.72 1.74 9.30
N ASN A 47 -1.41 2.73 8.48
CA ASN A 47 -0.75 3.95 8.95
C ASN A 47 -1.62 4.70 9.96
N LEU A 48 -2.93 4.84 9.72
CA LEU A 48 -3.85 5.45 10.69
C LEU A 48 -3.80 4.73 12.05
N ARG A 49 -3.89 3.40 12.05
CA ARG A 49 -3.79 2.59 13.28
C ARG A 49 -2.44 2.77 13.99
N ALA A 50 -1.36 2.90 13.24
CA ALA A 50 -0.03 3.17 13.82
C ALA A 50 0.03 4.57 14.46
N ILE A 51 -0.56 5.58 13.81
CA ILE A 51 -0.66 6.95 14.36
C ILE A 51 -1.53 6.96 15.61
N GLU A 52 -2.66 6.25 15.62
CA GLU A 52 -3.50 6.10 16.81
C GLU A 52 -2.77 5.45 17.97
N GLY A 53 -2.05 4.36 17.72
CA GLY A 53 -1.23 3.71 18.75
C GLY A 53 -0.13 4.63 19.28
N ALA A 54 0.54 5.38 18.39
CA ALA A 54 1.54 6.36 18.80
C ALA A 54 0.92 7.51 19.63
N LYS A 55 -0.29 7.95 19.25
CA LYS A 55 -1.08 8.96 19.97
C LYS A 55 -1.42 8.48 21.38
N GLU A 56 -1.84 7.23 21.54
CA GLU A 56 -2.13 6.63 22.84
C GLU A 56 -0.88 6.50 23.72
N VAL A 57 0.24 6.05 23.16
CA VAL A 57 1.52 5.99 23.90
C VAL A 57 1.94 7.38 24.39
N TRP A 58 1.88 8.39 23.53
CA TRP A 58 2.17 9.77 23.92
C TRP A 58 1.24 10.26 25.06
N ALA A 59 -0.05 9.92 24.99
CA ALA A 59 -1.03 10.28 26.00
C ALA A 59 -0.68 9.69 27.38
N LEU A 60 -0.26 8.42 27.39
CA LEU A 60 0.16 7.70 28.59
C LEU A 60 1.44 8.31 29.19
N GLU A 61 2.43 8.61 28.37
CA GLU A 61 3.70 9.22 28.81
C GLU A 61 3.49 10.62 29.41
N ASN A 62 2.61 11.43 28.81
CA ASN A 62 2.37 12.81 29.21
C ASN A 62 1.22 12.97 30.21
N ARG A 63 0.52 11.88 30.56
CA ARG A 63 -0.70 11.89 31.38
C ARG A 63 -1.77 12.85 30.84
N LYS A 64 -1.91 12.88 29.51
CA LYS A 64 -2.82 13.75 28.74
C LYS A 64 -4.03 12.97 28.24
N GLY A 65 -5.18 13.63 28.07
CA GLY A 65 -6.41 12.96 27.64
C GLY A 65 -7.49 13.92 27.12
N GLY A 66 -8.51 13.36 26.46
CA GLY A 66 -9.67 14.11 25.95
C GLY A 66 -9.33 15.13 24.84
N ASN A 67 -9.57 16.41 25.11
CA ASN A 67 -9.40 17.51 24.14
C ASN A 67 -7.94 17.88 23.87
N GLU A 68 -6.98 17.26 24.55
CA GLU A 68 -5.55 17.46 24.31
C GLU A 68 -5.07 16.49 23.21
N GLY A 69 -4.20 16.95 22.34
CA GLY A 69 -3.64 16.14 21.25
C GLY A 69 -2.16 16.45 21.04
N PRO A 70 -1.35 15.46 20.65
CA PRO A 70 0.05 15.67 20.32
C PRO A 70 0.18 16.53 19.06
N GLN A 71 1.25 17.30 18.98
CA GLN A 71 1.66 17.92 17.71
C GLN A 71 2.29 16.85 16.80
N PRO A 72 2.30 17.06 15.47
CA PRO A 72 2.96 16.14 14.54
C PRO A 72 4.43 15.84 14.89
N THR A 73 5.15 16.81 15.45
CA THR A 73 6.54 16.66 15.91
C THR A 73 6.70 15.77 17.13
N ASP A 74 5.64 15.56 17.90
CA ASP A 74 5.68 14.69 19.08
C ASP A 74 5.54 13.21 18.69
N LEU A 75 4.87 12.93 17.56
CA LEU A 75 4.64 11.58 17.04
C LEU A 75 5.65 11.16 15.98
N TYR A 76 6.15 12.10 15.18
CA TYR A 76 7.04 11.84 14.05
C TYR A 76 8.45 12.36 14.31
N GLY A 77 9.46 11.53 14.09
CA GLY A 77 10.86 11.94 14.17
C GLY A 77 11.82 10.77 14.31
N SER A 78 13.12 11.04 14.14
CA SER A 78 14.21 10.06 14.19
C SER A 78 14.17 9.18 15.45
N ASP A 79 13.78 9.78 16.57
CA ASP A 79 13.81 9.20 17.91
C ASP A 79 12.41 8.77 18.40
N LYS A 80 11.41 8.81 17.52
CA LYS A 80 10.01 8.51 17.84
C LYS A 80 9.59 7.14 17.28
N THR A 81 8.44 6.65 17.77
CA THR A 81 7.82 5.40 17.33
C THR A 81 7.58 5.38 15.82
N ILE A 82 7.27 6.54 15.24
CA ILE A 82 7.11 6.71 13.79
C ILE A 82 8.26 7.60 13.28
N LYS A 83 9.18 6.98 12.52
CA LYS A 83 10.43 7.63 12.09
C LYS A 83 10.24 8.80 11.12
N SER A 84 9.19 8.76 10.32
CA SER A 84 8.86 9.78 9.34
C SER A 84 7.35 9.88 9.17
N GLU A 85 6.86 11.08 8.85
CA GLU A 85 5.44 11.29 8.59
C GLU A 85 4.96 10.33 7.49
N PRO A 86 4.02 9.43 7.79
CA PRO A 86 3.52 8.48 6.80
C PRO A 86 2.71 9.25 5.76
N LYS A 87 2.89 8.92 4.48
CA LYS A 87 2.07 9.46 3.38
C LYS A 87 1.17 8.36 2.83
N CYS A 88 -0.10 8.68 2.60
CA CYS A 88 -0.98 7.75 1.91
C CYS A 88 -0.60 7.72 0.42
N GLN A 89 -0.35 6.52 -0.12
CA GLN A 89 0.02 6.36 -1.54
C GLN A 89 -1.07 6.84 -2.50
N GLY A 90 -2.31 6.98 -2.03
CA GLY A 90 -3.42 7.60 -2.76
C GLY A 90 -3.41 9.13 -2.79
N GLY A 91 -2.41 9.81 -2.21
CA GLY A 91 -2.27 11.27 -2.23
C GLY A 91 -2.90 12.01 -1.05
N GLY A 92 -3.24 11.34 0.05
CA GLY A 92 -3.77 11.95 1.27
C GLY A 92 -2.69 12.22 2.33
N THR A 93 -2.94 13.23 3.18
CA THR A 93 -2.20 13.51 4.41
C THR A 93 -3.01 13.07 5.63
N TYR A 94 -2.34 12.75 6.73
CA TYR A 94 -3.00 12.42 7.99
C TYR A 94 -3.02 13.66 8.88
N THR A 95 -4.19 14.04 9.36
CA THR A 95 -4.33 15.11 10.35
C THR A 95 -4.40 14.51 11.74
N ILE A 96 -3.46 14.88 12.61
CA ILE A 96 -3.49 14.46 14.01
C ILE A 96 -4.48 15.37 14.74
N GLY A 97 -5.62 14.80 15.13
CA GLY A 97 -6.59 15.47 16.00
C GLY A 97 -6.30 15.22 17.48
N THR A 98 -7.25 15.64 18.31
CA THR A 98 -7.24 15.36 19.77
C THR A 98 -7.43 13.86 20.05
N MET A 99 -7.32 13.44 21.31
CA MET A 99 -7.63 12.04 21.69
C MET A 99 -9.06 11.65 21.33
N ASP A 100 -10.01 12.59 21.44
CA ASP A 100 -11.42 12.37 21.12
C ASP A 100 -11.71 12.36 19.61
N THR A 101 -10.76 12.83 18.79
CA THR A 101 -10.91 12.84 17.33
C THR A 101 -10.65 11.44 16.78
N LYS A 102 -11.64 10.90 16.07
CA LYS A 102 -11.53 9.63 15.33
C LYS A 102 -10.55 9.76 14.16
N PRO A 103 -9.84 8.67 13.79
CA PRO A 103 -8.86 8.63 12.70
C PRO A 103 -9.48 8.80 11.31
#